data_AF-A0A6U3S3Y8-F1
#
_entry.id   AF-A0A6U3S3Y8-F1
#
_cell.length_a   1.000
_cell.length_b   1.000
_cell.length_c   1.000
_cell.angle_alpha   90.00
_cell.angle_beta   90.00
_cell.angle_gamma   90.00
#
_symmetry.space_group_name_H-M   'P 1'
#
loop_
_entity.id
_entity.type
_entity.pdbx_description
1 polymer ?
#
loop_
_entity_poly.entity_id
_entity_poly.type
_entity_poly.pdbx_seq_one_letter_code
_entity_poly.pdbx_strand_id
1 'polypeptide(L)'
;MPNVSMPTGQDWGAVNVGSSSVRKKTVPKTAHGITQAKAAGLLATEKKFGAGGNRSAHSGAGVNAKKLEETDELKHSKVDKSLSKAIMQARTAKKLTQKDLATAINEKPQVIAEYESGKAIPNPQIISKMERKLGVKLPRPGKKPAASKTASAGGTAGRAGGPPRAGARGSGPPKRK
;
A
#
# COMPACT_ATOMS: atom_id res chain seq x y z
N MET A 1 25.34 76.70 -11.53
CA MET A 1 24.23 75.75 -11.77
C MET A 1 24.38 74.61 -10.77
N PRO A 2 23.36 74.22 -9.99
CA PRO A 2 23.49 73.13 -9.02
C PRO A 2 23.66 71.78 -9.74
N ASN A 3 24.67 71.01 -9.31
CA ASN A 3 24.97 69.67 -9.81
C ASN A 3 23.94 68.68 -9.24
N VAL A 4 23.04 68.20 -10.09
CA VAL A 4 22.10 67.15 -9.73
C VAL A 4 22.81 65.81 -9.90
N SER A 5 23.30 65.24 -8.80
CA SER A 5 23.75 63.85 -8.76
C SER A 5 22.54 62.95 -8.97
N MET A 6 22.43 62.38 -10.17
CA MET A 6 21.44 61.33 -10.46
C MET A 6 21.78 60.10 -9.59
N PRO A 7 20.82 59.56 -8.81
CA PRO A 7 21.06 58.36 -8.03
C PRO A 7 21.18 57.15 -8.97
N THR A 8 22.40 56.74 -9.30
CA THR A 8 22.68 55.42 -9.88
C THR A 8 22.60 54.39 -8.76
N GLY A 9 21.39 54.10 -8.29
CA GLY A 9 21.12 53.07 -7.31
C GLY A 9 20.22 52.02 -7.92
N GLN A 10 20.77 50.84 -8.22
CA GLN A 10 20.00 49.63 -8.48
C GLN A 10 19.09 49.38 -7.27
N ASP A 11 17.83 49.76 -7.37
CA ASP A 11 16.82 49.82 -6.30
C ASP A 11 16.13 48.47 -6.05
N TRP A 12 16.45 47.46 -6.86
CA TRP A 12 15.95 46.10 -6.71
C TRP A 12 16.96 45.31 -5.88
N GLY A 13 16.73 45.26 -4.56
CA GLY A 13 17.50 44.43 -3.64
C GLY A 13 17.66 42.99 -4.17
N ALA A 14 18.82 42.38 -3.92
CA ALA A 14 19.22 41.10 -4.50
C ALA A 14 18.08 40.06 -4.43
N VAL A 15 17.49 39.74 -5.59
CA VAL A 15 16.51 38.67 -5.71
C VAL A 15 17.26 37.36 -5.51
N ASN A 16 17.05 36.75 -4.34
CA ASN A 16 17.56 35.43 -4.06
C ASN A 16 16.86 34.41 -4.97
N VAL A 17 17.41 34.19 -6.17
CA VAL A 17 17.05 33.08 -7.09
C VAL A 17 17.62 31.74 -6.58
N GLY A 18 17.69 31.59 -5.26
CA GLY A 18 17.96 30.31 -4.63
C GLY A 18 16.74 29.43 -4.79
N SER A 19 16.92 28.25 -5.38
CA SER A 19 16.01 27.12 -5.19
C SER A 19 16.06 26.70 -3.72
N SER A 20 15.45 27.51 -2.85
CA SER A 20 15.05 27.04 -1.55
C SER A 20 13.97 26.02 -1.85
N SER A 21 14.34 24.74 -1.86
CA SER A 21 13.39 23.65 -1.78
C SER A 21 12.43 24.05 -0.67
N VAL A 22 11.21 24.48 -1.05
CA VAL A 22 10.17 24.82 -0.11
C VAL A 22 9.94 23.53 0.65
N ARG A 23 10.58 23.41 1.82
CA ARG A 23 10.36 22.32 2.74
C ARG A 23 8.87 22.42 3.04
N LYS A 24 8.08 21.54 2.41
CA LYS A 24 6.63 21.47 2.65
C LYS A 24 6.48 21.46 4.17
N LYS A 25 5.78 22.44 4.74
CA LYS A 25 5.53 22.48 6.19
C LYS A 25 4.85 21.17 6.57
N THR A 26 5.63 20.25 7.13
CA THR A 26 5.12 18.94 7.56
C THR A 26 4.49 19.12 8.93
N VAL A 27 3.20 18.83 9.04
CA VAL A 27 2.54 18.76 10.34
C VAL A 27 3.25 17.69 11.19
N PRO A 28 3.68 18.00 12.42
CA PRO A 28 4.30 17.03 13.29
C PRO A 28 3.33 15.87 13.56
N LYS A 29 3.77 14.62 13.39
CA LYS A 29 2.96 13.41 13.61
C LYS A 29 2.94 12.95 15.07
N THR A 30 3.82 13.52 15.89
CA THR A 30 3.93 13.23 17.32
C THR A 30 2.94 14.06 18.12
N ALA A 31 2.28 13.47 19.12
CA ALA A 31 1.31 14.17 19.97
C ALA A 31 1.89 15.41 20.66
N HIS A 32 3.15 15.36 21.11
CA HIS A 32 3.86 16.51 21.68
C HIS A 32 4.08 17.64 20.67
N GLY A 33 4.49 17.32 19.44
CA GLY A 33 4.62 18.33 18.39
C GLY A 33 3.29 18.98 17.98
N ILE A 34 2.18 18.21 17.98
CA ILE A 34 0.84 18.74 17.69
C ILE A 34 0.37 19.67 18.81
N THR A 35 0.60 19.31 20.07
CA THR A 35 0.21 20.16 21.22
C THR A 35 1.04 21.44 21.29
N GLN A 36 2.35 21.38 21.05
CA GLN A 36 3.22 22.57 20.99
C GLN A 36 2.81 23.52 19.86
N ALA A 37 2.56 23.00 18.66
CA ALA A 37 2.13 23.81 17.53
C ALA A 37 0.71 24.38 17.70
N LYS A 38 -0.16 23.69 18.47
CA LYS A 38 -1.50 24.17 18.82
C LYS A 38 -1.41 25.30 19.84
N ALA A 39 -0.56 25.16 20.85
CA ALA A 39 -0.28 26.19 21.85
C ALA A 39 0.36 27.44 21.22
N ALA A 40 1.20 27.26 20.21
CA ALA A 40 1.82 28.36 19.46
C ALA A 40 0.87 29.04 18.45
N GLY A 41 -0.34 28.51 18.22
CA GLY A 41 -1.29 29.07 17.25
C GLY A 41 -0.95 28.80 15.79
N LEU A 42 -0.01 27.90 15.49
CA LEU A 42 0.42 27.54 14.13
C LEU A 42 -0.44 26.46 13.46
N LEU A 43 -1.48 25.96 14.13
CA LEU A 43 -2.34 24.87 13.66
C LEU A 43 -3.78 25.34 13.40
N ALA A 44 -4.23 25.23 12.16
CA ALA A 44 -5.65 25.32 11.81
C ALA A 44 -6.34 23.98 12.12
N THR A 45 -7.43 24.01 12.87
CA THR A 45 -8.25 22.83 13.14
C THR A 45 -9.55 22.91 12.35
N GLU A 46 -9.73 22.00 11.39
CA GLU A 46 -10.97 21.88 10.64
C GLU A 46 -11.68 20.56 10.97
N LYS A 47 -13.02 20.60 11.07
CA LYS A 47 -13.82 19.39 11.25
C LYS A 47 -13.84 18.61 9.93
N LYS A 48 -13.44 17.34 9.99
CA LYS A 48 -13.49 16.46 8.81
C LYS A 48 -14.93 16.31 8.29
N PHE A 49 -15.10 16.34 6.97
CA PHE A 49 -16.39 16.08 6.33
C PHE A 49 -16.94 14.70 6.74
N GLY A 50 -18.16 14.67 7.30
CA GLY A 50 -18.77 13.46 7.84
C GLY A 50 -18.25 13.00 9.20
N ALA A 51 -17.51 13.84 9.94
CA ALA A 51 -17.07 13.52 11.30
C ALA A 51 -18.25 13.43 12.28
N GLY A 52 -18.21 12.42 13.16
CA GLY A 52 -19.21 12.21 14.23
C GLY A 52 -20.39 11.32 13.86
N GLY A 53 -20.41 10.72 12.66
CA GLY A 53 -21.48 9.81 12.22
C GLY A 53 -21.03 8.36 12.02
N ASN A 54 -21.95 7.41 12.16
CA ASN A 54 -21.78 5.98 11.92
C ASN A 54 -22.43 5.57 10.59
N ARG A 55 -21.85 6.02 9.46
CA ARG A 55 -22.38 5.72 8.13
C ARG A 55 -22.30 4.22 7.81
N SER A 56 -23.39 3.69 7.25
CA SER A 56 -23.49 2.29 6.82
C SER A 56 -22.54 1.99 5.66
N ALA A 57 -22.06 0.74 5.58
CA ALA A 57 -21.24 0.30 4.46
C ALA A 57 -21.96 0.32 3.11
N HIS A 58 -23.29 0.39 3.12
CA HIS A 58 -24.14 0.50 1.94
C HIS A 58 -24.34 1.95 1.45
N SER A 59 -24.00 2.95 2.27
CA SER A 59 -24.28 4.37 2.00
C SER A 59 -23.32 5.04 1.01
N GLY A 60 -22.28 4.34 0.58
CA GLY A 60 -21.34 4.82 -0.42
C GLY A 60 -20.53 3.63 -0.89
N ALA A 61 -20.88 3.09 -2.04
CA ALA A 61 -20.34 1.86 -2.63
C ALA A 61 -18.85 1.98 -3.07
N GLY A 62 -18.02 2.73 -2.35
CA GLY A 62 -16.62 2.95 -2.67
C GLY A 62 -16.39 3.84 -3.89
N VAL A 63 -17.45 4.41 -4.47
CA VAL A 63 -17.36 5.27 -5.65
C VAL A 63 -17.59 6.72 -5.27
N ASN A 64 -16.72 7.61 -5.75
CA ASN A 64 -16.91 9.04 -5.62
C ASN A 64 -18.11 9.44 -6.48
N ALA A 65 -19.24 9.77 -5.84
CA ALA A 65 -20.48 10.16 -6.53
C ALA A 65 -20.22 11.24 -7.60
N LYS A 66 -19.36 12.23 -7.29
CA LYS A 66 -18.95 13.26 -8.25
C LYS A 66 -18.35 12.72 -9.56
N LYS A 67 -17.62 11.60 -9.52
CA LYS A 67 -17.00 10.99 -10.70
C LYS A 67 -18.01 10.16 -11.52
N LEU A 68 -19.06 9.65 -10.88
CA LEU A 68 -20.14 8.94 -11.58
C LEU A 68 -21.05 9.90 -12.34
N GLU A 69 -21.33 11.08 -11.78
CA GLU A 69 -22.13 12.12 -12.46
C GLU A 69 -21.40 12.69 -13.70
N GLU A 70 -20.07 12.63 -13.74
CA GLU A 70 -19.25 13.17 -14.84
C GLU A 70 -19.02 12.15 -15.98
N THR A 71 -19.37 10.87 -15.77
CA THR A 71 -19.10 9.80 -16.75
C THR A 71 -20.38 9.01 -17.03
N ASP A 72 -20.86 9.09 -18.27
CA ASP A 72 -22.06 8.36 -18.77
C ASP A 72 -21.84 6.83 -18.90
N GLU A 73 -20.65 6.32 -18.54
CA GLU A 73 -20.34 4.89 -18.62
C GLU A 73 -20.72 4.16 -17.33
N LEU A 74 -21.95 3.62 -17.31
CA LEU A 74 -22.56 2.92 -16.17
C LEU A 74 -21.97 1.53 -15.82
N LYS A 75 -20.81 1.16 -16.40
CA LYS A 75 -20.22 -0.18 -16.24
C LYS A 75 -19.24 -0.22 -15.06
N HIS A 76 -19.64 -0.92 -14.00
CA HIS A 76 -18.81 -1.13 -12.82
C HIS A 76 -17.98 -2.42 -12.93
N SER A 77 -16.72 -2.38 -12.50
CA SER A 77 -15.91 -3.59 -12.35
C SER A 77 -16.47 -4.47 -11.24
N LYS A 78 -16.70 -5.74 -11.57
CA LYS A 78 -17.25 -6.74 -10.65
C LYS A 78 -16.14 -7.46 -9.89
N VAL A 79 -16.51 -8.20 -8.86
CA VAL A 79 -15.61 -9.07 -8.10
C VAL A 79 -14.88 -10.05 -9.02
N ASP A 80 -13.55 -10.08 -8.92
CA ASP A 80 -12.71 -11.03 -9.63
C ASP A 80 -13.00 -12.48 -9.19
N LYS A 81 -12.95 -13.42 -10.15
CA LYS A 81 -13.15 -14.86 -9.88
C LYS A 81 -12.18 -15.40 -8.81
N SER A 82 -10.99 -14.81 -8.69
CA SER A 82 -10.01 -15.18 -7.65
C SER A 82 -10.50 -14.84 -6.24
N LEU A 83 -11.16 -13.68 -6.07
CA LEU A 83 -11.69 -13.25 -4.78
C LEU A 83 -12.89 -14.12 -4.39
N SER A 84 -13.79 -14.40 -5.34
CA SER A 84 -14.93 -15.31 -5.13
C SER A 84 -14.50 -16.71 -4.65
N LYS A 85 -13.50 -17.31 -5.31
CA LYS A 85 -12.98 -18.63 -4.91
C LYS A 85 -12.31 -18.59 -3.54
N ALA A 86 -11.55 -17.54 -3.24
CA ALA A 86 -10.88 -17.40 -1.94
C ALA A 86 -11.87 -17.29 -0.78
N ILE A 87 -12.98 -16.55 -0.96
CA ILE A 87 -14.04 -16.44 0.05
C ILE A 87 -14.68 -17.82 0.31
N MET A 88 -15.03 -18.53 -0.76
CA MET A 88 -15.64 -19.86 -0.66
C MET A 88 -14.72 -20.87 0.05
N GLN A 89 -13.44 -20.90 -0.33
CA GLN A 89 -12.44 -21.78 0.30
C GLN A 89 -12.26 -21.46 1.79
N ALA A 90 -12.12 -20.18 2.14
CA ALA A 90 -11.96 -19.76 3.52
C ALA A 90 -13.20 -20.07 4.37
N ARG A 91 -14.40 -19.97 3.79
CA ARG A 91 -15.66 -20.36 4.45
C ARG A 91 -15.70 -21.85 4.75
N THR A 92 -15.40 -22.69 3.75
CA THR A 92 -15.38 -24.15 3.91
C THR A 92 -14.31 -24.59 4.91
N ALA A 93 -13.13 -23.97 4.90
CA ALA A 93 -12.06 -24.26 5.86
C ALA A 93 -12.50 -24.00 7.32
N LYS A 94 -13.35 -23.00 7.55
CA LYS A 94 -13.93 -22.68 8.85
C LYS A 94 -15.25 -23.40 9.14
N LYS A 95 -15.73 -24.26 8.24
CA LYS A 95 -17.02 -24.97 8.35
C LYS A 95 -18.21 -24.05 8.62
N LEU A 96 -18.18 -22.82 8.06
CA LEU A 96 -19.27 -21.86 8.20
C LEU A 96 -20.24 -21.96 7.02
N THR A 97 -21.53 -21.73 7.26
CA THR A 97 -22.49 -21.51 6.17
C THR A 97 -22.45 -20.05 5.71
N GLN A 98 -23.03 -19.75 4.53
CA GLN A 98 -23.19 -18.36 4.09
C GLN A 98 -23.97 -17.54 5.12
N LYS A 99 -25.01 -18.14 5.73
CA LYS A 99 -25.84 -17.50 6.73
C LYS A 99 -25.05 -17.16 7.99
N ASP A 100 -24.22 -18.09 8.47
CA ASP A 100 -23.41 -17.86 9.67
C ASP A 100 -22.37 -16.77 9.46
N LEU A 101 -21.73 -16.77 8.27
CA LEU A 101 -20.81 -15.71 7.90
C LEU A 101 -21.52 -14.36 7.81
N ALA A 102 -22.73 -14.31 7.22
CA ALA A 102 -23.56 -13.10 7.09
C ALA A 102 -23.92 -12.51 8.45
N THR A 103 -24.43 -13.34 9.35
CA THR A 103 -24.74 -12.92 10.73
C THR A 103 -23.49 -12.43 11.44
N ALA A 104 -22.34 -13.10 11.27
CA ALA A 104 -21.09 -12.69 11.91
C ALA A 104 -20.56 -11.33 11.40
N ILE A 105 -20.81 -10.95 10.15
CA ILE A 105 -20.39 -9.66 9.56
C ILE A 105 -21.48 -8.58 9.58
N ASN A 106 -22.68 -8.90 10.10
CA ASN A 106 -23.88 -8.06 10.05
C ASN A 106 -24.24 -7.64 8.61
N GLU A 107 -24.26 -8.60 7.69
CA GLU A 107 -24.70 -8.40 6.30
C GLU A 107 -25.78 -9.41 5.93
N LYS A 108 -26.50 -9.16 4.83
CA LYS A 108 -27.52 -10.09 4.32
C LYS A 108 -26.84 -11.33 3.70
N PRO A 109 -27.39 -12.55 3.86
CA PRO A 109 -26.86 -13.76 3.20
C PRO A 109 -26.76 -13.63 1.68
N GLN A 110 -27.69 -12.90 1.07
CA GLN A 110 -27.69 -12.61 -0.36
C GLN A 110 -26.42 -11.86 -0.80
N VAL A 111 -25.93 -10.91 0.00
CA VAL A 111 -24.70 -10.17 -0.33
C VAL A 111 -23.53 -11.14 -0.43
N ILE A 112 -23.39 -12.08 0.51
CA ILE A 112 -22.31 -13.08 0.47
C ILE A 112 -22.42 -13.96 -0.77
N ALA A 113 -23.62 -14.42 -1.12
CA ALA A 113 -23.85 -15.20 -2.33
C ALA A 113 -23.47 -14.43 -3.62
N GLU A 114 -23.72 -13.12 -3.66
CA GLU A 114 -23.33 -12.26 -4.78
C GLU A 114 -21.81 -12.05 -4.87
N TYR A 115 -21.10 -12.02 -3.74
CA TYR A 115 -19.62 -11.98 -3.71
C TYR A 115 -19.01 -13.33 -4.14
N GLU A 116 -19.56 -14.45 -3.69
CA GLU A 116 -19.09 -15.79 -4.05
C GLU A 116 -19.41 -16.16 -5.52
N SER A 117 -20.46 -15.57 -6.10
CA SER A 117 -20.79 -15.72 -7.53
C SER A 117 -20.11 -14.70 -8.43
N GLY A 118 -19.41 -13.70 -7.87
CA GLY A 118 -18.70 -12.66 -8.63
C GLY A 118 -19.62 -11.62 -9.28
N LYS A 119 -20.90 -11.54 -8.86
CA LYS A 119 -21.88 -10.58 -9.38
C LYS A 119 -21.81 -9.23 -8.68
N ALA A 120 -21.37 -9.20 -7.42
CA ALA A 120 -21.32 -8.01 -6.59
C ALA A 120 -20.28 -6.97 -7.09
N ILE A 121 -20.54 -5.71 -6.78
CA ILE A 121 -19.56 -4.63 -6.88
C ILE A 121 -18.63 -4.71 -5.65
N PRO A 122 -17.30 -4.77 -5.82
CA PRO A 122 -16.37 -4.90 -4.70
C PRO A 122 -16.41 -3.67 -3.78
N ASN A 123 -17.01 -3.82 -2.59
CA ASN A 123 -16.94 -2.81 -1.54
C ASN A 123 -15.81 -3.15 -0.55
N PRO A 124 -14.77 -2.29 -0.41
CA PRO A 124 -13.62 -2.59 0.44
C PRO A 124 -13.98 -2.75 1.92
N GLN A 125 -15.08 -2.14 2.38
CA GLN A 125 -15.51 -2.26 3.77
C GLN A 125 -16.07 -3.65 4.07
N ILE A 126 -16.91 -4.19 3.16
CA ILE A 126 -17.48 -5.54 3.28
C ILE A 126 -16.36 -6.58 3.18
N ILE A 127 -15.43 -6.42 2.22
CA ILE A 127 -14.27 -7.30 2.08
C ILE A 127 -13.43 -7.30 3.37
N SER A 128 -13.18 -6.14 3.98
CA SER A 128 -12.44 -6.03 5.24
C SER A 128 -13.17 -6.70 6.43
N LYS A 129 -14.51 -6.73 6.44
CA LYS A 129 -15.27 -7.49 7.45
C LYS A 129 -15.13 -8.99 7.22
N MET A 130 -15.21 -9.45 5.97
CA MET A 130 -15.02 -10.86 5.61
C MET A 130 -13.61 -11.33 5.96
N GLU A 131 -12.56 -10.58 5.61
CA GLU A 131 -11.17 -10.90 5.95
C GLU A 131 -10.96 -11.09 7.45
N ARG A 132 -11.54 -10.22 8.29
CA ARG A 132 -11.42 -10.32 9.75
C ARG A 132 -12.11 -11.55 10.32
N LYS A 133 -13.31 -11.90 9.82
CA LYS A 133 -14.04 -13.09 10.30
C LYS A 133 -13.47 -14.38 9.72
N LEU A 134 -13.00 -14.36 8.48
CA LEU A 134 -12.38 -15.51 7.81
C LEU A 134 -10.90 -15.67 8.16
N GLY A 135 -10.24 -14.67 8.76
CA GLY A 135 -8.83 -14.76 9.18
C GLY A 135 -7.85 -14.93 8.02
N VAL A 136 -8.29 -14.70 6.78
CA VAL A 136 -7.48 -14.83 5.57
C VAL A 136 -7.42 -13.47 4.89
N LYS A 137 -6.24 -13.11 4.36
CA LYS A 137 -6.09 -11.96 3.46
C LYS A 137 -6.70 -12.32 2.11
N LEU A 138 -7.83 -11.71 1.77
CA LEU A 138 -8.48 -11.93 0.50
C LEU A 138 -7.71 -11.17 -0.60
N PRO A 139 -7.55 -11.75 -1.80
CA PRO A 139 -6.87 -11.07 -2.89
C PRO A 139 -7.68 -9.82 -3.27
N ARG A 140 -7.01 -8.65 -3.25
CA ARG A 140 -7.66 -7.38 -3.58
C ARG A 140 -7.88 -7.28 -5.09
N PRO A 141 -9.06 -6.85 -5.55
CA PRO A 141 -9.28 -6.60 -6.97
C PRO A 141 -8.30 -5.52 -7.45
N GLY A 142 -7.54 -5.82 -8.50
CA GLY A 142 -6.61 -4.88 -9.13
C GLY A 142 -5.15 -4.85 -8.63
N LYS A 143 -4.77 -5.64 -7.61
CA LYS A 143 -3.33 -5.84 -7.29
C LYS A 143 -2.91 -7.26 -7.66
N LYS A 144 -2.35 -7.42 -8.87
CA LYS A 144 -1.50 -8.58 -9.16
C LYS A 144 -0.43 -8.64 -8.05
N PRO A 145 -0.31 -9.74 -7.30
CA PRO A 145 0.79 -9.88 -6.36
C PRO A 145 2.09 -9.83 -7.17
N ALA A 146 3.00 -8.93 -6.80
CA ALA A 146 4.35 -8.98 -7.31
C ALA A 146 4.90 -10.38 -6.99
N ALA A 147 5.22 -11.14 -8.03
CA ALA A 147 5.71 -12.51 -7.91
C ALA A 147 6.88 -12.54 -6.93
N SER A 148 6.69 -13.21 -5.79
CA SER A 148 7.78 -13.58 -4.90
C SER A 148 8.71 -14.52 -5.68
N LYS A 149 9.93 -14.07 -5.98
CA LYS A 149 10.98 -14.93 -6.51
C LYS A 149 11.28 -15.99 -5.45
N THR A 150 10.69 -17.17 -5.59
CA THR A 150 11.12 -18.36 -4.89
C THR A 150 12.45 -18.79 -5.51
N ALA A 151 13.51 -18.78 -4.70
CA ALA A 151 14.79 -19.35 -5.06
C ALA A 151 14.61 -20.85 -5.31
N SER A 152 14.84 -21.28 -6.55
CA SER A 152 14.89 -22.69 -6.94
C SER A 152 16.25 -23.26 -6.56
N ALA A 153 16.26 -24.11 -5.54
CA ALA A 153 17.31 -25.09 -5.30
C ALA A 153 17.01 -26.39 -6.08
N GLY A 154 18.08 -27.02 -6.58
CA GLY A 154 18.10 -28.34 -7.23
C GLY A 154 18.49 -28.22 -8.72
N GLY A 155 19.58 -28.78 -9.25
CA GLY A 155 20.50 -29.82 -8.80
C GLY A 155 20.68 -30.83 -9.95
N THR A 156 21.88 -30.97 -10.52
CA THR A 156 22.22 -32.11 -11.37
C THR A 156 23.63 -32.60 -11.08
N ALA A 157 23.72 -33.86 -10.68
CA ALA A 157 24.94 -34.62 -10.46
C ALA A 157 25.50 -35.14 -11.79
N GLY A 158 26.82 -35.12 -11.95
CA GLY A 158 27.55 -35.79 -13.02
C GLY A 158 28.88 -36.33 -12.48
N ARG A 159 29.03 -37.65 -12.48
CA ARG A 159 30.13 -38.44 -11.91
C ARG A 159 31.07 -38.93 -13.01
N ALA A 160 32.37 -38.65 -12.90
CA ALA A 160 33.53 -39.39 -13.45
C ALA A 160 34.78 -38.70 -12.87
N GLY A 161 35.84 -39.30 -12.32
CA GLY A 161 36.40 -40.64 -12.30
C GLY A 161 37.94 -40.47 -12.31
N GLY A 162 38.68 -40.92 -11.29
CA GLY A 162 40.16 -40.92 -11.28
C GLY A 162 40.81 -40.94 -9.87
N PRO A 163 41.79 -41.82 -9.58
CA PRO A 163 42.21 -42.17 -8.20
C PRO A 163 43.24 -41.20 -7.59
N PRO A 164 43.48 -41.25 -6.25
CA PRO A 164 44.39 -40.33 -5.57
C PRO A 164 45.84 -40.83 -5.67
N ARG A 165 46.77 -39.95 -6.05
CA ARG A 165 48.21 -40.26 -6.01
C ARG A 165 48.86 -39.62 -4.78
N ALA A 166 49.10 -40.44 -3.76
CA ALA A 166 49.97 -40.13 -2.65
C ALA A 166 51.45 -40.31 -3.05
N GLY A 167 52.36 -39.50 -2.48
CA GLY A 167 53.76 -39.89 -2.29
C GLY A 167 54.85 -38.99 -2.90
N ALA A 168 55.43 -38.14 -2.04
CA ALA A 168 56.86 -38.09 -1.70
C ALA A 168 57.90 -37.33 -2.56
N ARG A 169 58.87 -36.76 -1.81
CA ARG A 169 60.25 -36.31 -2.14
C ARG A 169 60.34 -34.90 -2.74
N GLY A 170 61.12 -33.94 -2.26
CA GLY A 170 62.27 -33.95 -1.37
C GLY A 170 63.41 -33.12 -2.00
N SER A 171 64.07 -32.30 -1.18
CA SER A 171 65.39 -31.65 -1.39
C SER A 171 65.55 -30.47 -2.37
N GLY A 172 65.86 -29.30 -1.80
CA GLY A 172 66.57 -28.18 -2.42
C GLY A 172 67.40 -27.45 -1.35
N PRO A 173 68.75 -27.45 -1.40
CA PRO A 173 69.65 -27.03 -0.31
C PRO A 173 70.02 -25.52 -0.32
N PRO A 174 70.77 -25.01 0.69
CA PRO A 174 70.66 -23.63 1.22
C PRO A 174 71.84 -22.67 0.89
N LYS A 175 71.62 -21.35 1.03
CA LYS A 175 72.35 -20.39 1.91
C LYS A 175 72.37 -18.92 1.40
N ARG A 176 72.01 -18.01 2.33
CA ARG A 176 72.68 -16.75 2.76
C ARG A 176 72.84 -15.58 1.76
N LYS A 177 72.27 -14.42 2.14
CA LYS A 177 73.06 -13.28 2.65
C LYS A 177 72.23 -12.50 3.66
#